data_AF-A0A432GH64-F1
#
_entry.id   AF-A0A432GH64-F1
#
_cell.length_a   1.000
_cell.length_b   1.000
_cell.length_c   1.000
_cell.angle_alpha   90.00
_cell.angle_beta   90.00
_cell.angle_gamma   90.00
#
_symmetry.space_group_name_H-M   'P 1'
#
loop_
_entity.id
_entity.type
_entity.pdbx_description
1 polymer ?
#
loop_
_entity_poly.entity_id
_entity_poly.type
_entity_poly.pdbx_seq_one_letter_code
_entity_poly.pdbx_strand_id
1 'polypeptide(L)'
;VFVFNFNASTSFSDYLLDAPPGRYKMILNTDSSIFGGSNRLIPDQVHFTIHEPKAHGNRDLLSLYLPTRTAVVLKHCKKKSLRRKVLSQPASFDHIPYHIRNCYYA
;
A
#
# COMPACT_ATOMS: atom_id res chain seq x y z
N VAL A 1 -2.50 -7.18 8.10
CA VAL A 1 -1.63 -8.37 8.07
C VAL A 1 -0.51 -8.15 9.06
N PHE A 2 -0.33 -9.07 9.99
CA PHE A 2 0.74 -9.05 10.99
C PHE A 2 1.65 -10.24 10.70
N VAL A 3 2.93 -9.99 10.48
CA VAL A 3 3.90 -11.03 10.12
C VAL A 3 5.05 -10.98 11.10
N PHE A 4 5.41 -12.14 11.64
CA PHE A 4 6.48 -12.29 12.61
C PHE A 4 7.45 -13.35 12.11
N ASN A 5 8.73 -13.00 12.02
CA ASN A 5 9.80 -13.98 11.81
C ASN A 5 10.57 -14.16 13.12
N PHE A 6 10.22 -15.19 13.90
CA PHE A 6 10.92 -15.55 15.13
C PHE A 6 12.12 -16.47 14.91
N ASN A 7 12.50 -16.73 13.65
CA ASN A 7 13.67 -17.55 13.39
C ASN A 7 14.94 -16.87 13.94
N ALA A 8 15.75 -17.64 14.65
CA ALA A 8 16.94 -17.14 15.33
C ALA A 8 18.03 -16.64 14.38
N SER A 9 18.08 -17.15 13.14
CA SER A 9 19.21 -16.96 12.21
C SER A 9 18.83 -16.91 10.72
N THR A 10 17.68 -17.43 10.31
CA THR A 10 17.22 -17.45 8.90
C THR A 10 16.30 -16.29 8.55
N SER A 11 16.68 -15.53 7.51
CA SER A 11 15.80 -14.56 6.84
C SER A 11 15.13 -15.26 5.66
N PHE A 12 13.87 -14.90 5.37
CA PHE A 12 13.12 -15.47 4.26
C PHE A 12 12.89 -14.43 3.17
N SER A 13 13.41 -14.71 1.98
CA SER A 13 13.09 -13.97 0.76
C SER A 13 11.80 -14.53 0.17
N ASP A 14 11.01 -13.65 -0.43
CA ASP A 14 9.79 -14.01 -1.16
C ASP A 14 8.83 -14.93 -0.38
N TYR A 15 8.67 -14.65 0.92
CA TYR A 15 7.78 -15.42 1.77
C TYR A 15 6.33 -15.14 1.38
N LEU A 16 5.65 -16.15 0.84
CA LEU A 16 4.29 -16.05 0.31
C LEU A 16 3.24 -16.23 1.41
N LEU A 17 2.31 -15.29 1.49
CA LEU A 17 1.19 -15.30 2.44
C LEU A 17 -0.13 -15.20 1.69
N ASP A 18 -1.09 -16.06 2.01
CA ASP A 18 -2.46 -15.90 1.51
C ASP A 18 -3.07 -14.60 2.05
N ALA A 19 -3.52 -13.72 1.15
CA ALA A 19 -4.08 -12.42 1.52
C ALA A 19 -5.13 -11.95 0.50
N PRO A 20 -6.20 -11.26 0.93
CA PRO A 20 -7.16 -10.69 0.00
C PRO A 20 -6.50 -9.81 -1.08
N PRO A 21 -6.97 -9.85 -2.33
CA PRO A 21 -6.34 -9.14 -3.43
C PRO A 21 -6.29 -7.64 -3.16
N GLY A 22 -5.17 -7.01 -3.50
CA GLY A 22 -5.02 -5.57 -3.44
C GLY A 22 -3.63 -5.09 -3.06
N ARG A 23 -3.59 -3.87 -2.53
CA ARG A 23 -2.35 -3.20 -2.11
C ARG A 23 -2.25 -3.17 -0.58
N TYR A 24 -1.05 -3.40 -0.08
CA TYR A 24 -0.72 -3.45 1.33
C TYR A 24 0.40 -2.46 1.60
N LYS A 25 0.13 -1.45 2.42
CA LYS A 25 1.15 -0.49 2.85
C LYS A 25 1.77 -0.96 4.16
N MET A 26 3.09 -1.01 4.23
CA MET A 26 3.82 -1.23 5.48
C MET A 26 3.57 -0.06 6.42
N ILE A 27 3.06 -0.34 7.61
CA ILE A 27 2.76 0.66 8.65
C ILE A 27 3.62 0.49 9.91
N LEU A 28 4.26 -0.67 10.07
CA LEU A 28 5.24 -0.91 11.13
C LEU A 28 6.32 -1.87 10.60
N ASN A 29 7.56 -1.56 10.93
CA ASN A 29 8.73 -2.39 10.69
C ASN A 29 9.66 -2.32 11.90
N THR A 30 9.77 -3.40 12.67
CA THR A 30 10.66 -3.43 13.84
C THR A 30 12.15 -3.55 13.46
N ASP A 31 12.48 -3.86 12.21
CA ASP A 31 13.86 -3.84 11.72
C ASP A 31 14.38 -2.42 11.45
N SER A 32 13.53 -1.39 11.55
CA SER A 32 13.99 -0.01 11.35
C SER A 32 15.03 0.40 12.40
N SER A 33 15.98 1.23 12.01
CA SER A 33 17.03 1.75 12.90
C SER A 33 16.45 2.52 14.10
N ILE A 34 15.27 3.12 13.97
CA ILE A 34 14.59 3.83 15.08
C ILE A 34 14.19 2.88 16.24
N PHE A 35 14.08 1.58 15.96
CA PHE A 35 13.81 0.53 16.94
C PHE A 35 15.04 -0.31 17.26
N GLY A 36 16.23 0.11 16.81
CA GLY A 36 17.49 -0.64 16.99
C GLY A 36 17.65 -1.82 16.03
N GLY A 37 16.86 -1.89 14.95
CA GLY A 37 16.99 -2.91 13.91
C GLY A 37 18.08 -2.62 12.87
N SER A 38 18.23 -3.51 11.89
CA SER A 38 19.32 -3.45 10.88
C SER A 38 18.97 -2.65 9.62
N ASN A 39 17.78 -2.05 9.56
CA ASN A 39 17.27 -1.19 8.49
C ASN A 39 17.33 -1.82 7.09
N ARG A 40 16.97 -3.10 6.96
CA ARG A 40 17.01 -3.85 5.70
C ARG A 40 15.80 -3.62 4.81
N LEU A 41 14.68 -3.18 5.39
CA LEU A 41 13.43 -2.91 4.69
C LEU A 41 13.29 -1.42 4.36
N ILE A 42 12.74 -1.13 3.17
CA ILE A 42 12.45 0.23 2.76
C ILE A 42 11.21 0.74 3.52
N PRO A 43 11.30 1.88 4.24
CA PRO A 43 10.15 2.46 4.93
C PRO A 43 8.99 2.75 3.98
N ASP A 44 7.75 2.65 4.48
CA ASP A 44 6.52 2.94 3.72
C ASP A 44 6.30 2.09 2.45
N GLN A 45 7.05 1.00 2.27
CA GLN A 45 6.94 0.13 1.10
C GLN A 45 5.50 -0.37 0.90
N VAL A 46 5.08 -0.39 -0.37
CA VAL A 46 3.79 -0.92 -0.80
C VAL A 46 4.00 -2.26 -1.49
N HIS A 47 3.27 -3.27 -1.02
CA HIS A 47 3.27 -4.62 -1.57
C HIS A 47 1.94 -4.88 -2.27
N PHE A 48 1.99 -5.56 -3.40
CA PHE A 48 0.80 -5.97 -4.16
C PHE A 48 0.65 -7.48 -4.06
N THR A 49 -0.60 -7.95 -4.04
CA THR A 49 -0.88 -9.37 -4.18
C THR A 49 -0.59 -9.84 -5.60
N ILE A 50 0.03 -11.00 -5.70
CA ILE A 50 0.32 -11.74 -6.91
C ILE A 50 -0.79 -12.78 -7.09
N HIS A 51 -1.40 -12.79 -8.27
CA HIS A 51 -2.39 -13.79 -8.66
C HIS A 51 -1.80 -14.57 -9.85
N GLU A 52 -1.35 -15.80 -9.60
CA GLU A 52 -0.73 -16.63 -10.64
C GLU A 52 -1.34 -18.05 -10.66
N PRO A 53 -2.42 -18.26 -11.45
CA PRO A 53 -3.12 -19.53 -11.50
C PRO A 53 -2.27 -20.74 -11.86
N LYS A 54 -1.22 -20.54 -12.67
CA LYS A 54 -0.33 -21.61 -13.13
C LYS A 54 0.59 -22.13 -12.03
N ALA A 55 1.08 -21.26 -11.15
CA ALA A 55 2.04 -21.61 -10.11
C ALA A 55 1.36 -21.85 -8.76
N HIS A 56 0.28 -21.12 -8.48
CA HIS A 56 -0.30 -21.02 -7.14
C HIS A 56 -1.80 -21.31 -7.07
N GLY A 57 -2.42 -21.68 -8.19
CA GLY A 57 -3.86 -21.92 -8.28
C GLY A 57 -4.67 -20.62 -8.13
N ASN A 58 -5.94 -20.74 -7.78
CA ASN A 58 -6.84 -19.60 -7.61
C ASN A 58 -6.64 -18.88 -6.26
N ARG A 59 -5.40 -18.51 -5.95
CA ARG A 59 -5.00 -17.85 -4.69
C ARG A 59 -4.37 -16.50 -4.98
N ASP A 60 -4.63 -15.57 -4.07
CA ASP A 60 -3.97 -14.27 -4.05
C ASP A 60 -2.90 -14.29 -2.96
N LEU A 61 -1.65 -14.09 -3.36
CA LEU A 61 -0.49 -14.23 -2.49
C LEU A 61 0.24 -12.91 -2.32
N LEU A 62 0.64 -12.60 -1.11
CA LEU A 62 1.51 -11.47 -0.80
C LEU A 62 2.93 -12.00 -0.61
N SER A 63 3.86 -11.53 -1.44
CA SER A 63 5.29 -11.83 -1.30
C SER A 63 5.99 -10.77 -0.44
N LEU A 64 6.68 -11.19 0.61
CA LEU A 64 7.41 -10.32 1.54
C LEU A 64 8.83 -10.83 1.80
N TYR A 65 9.76 -9.89 1.96
CA TYR A 65 11.05 -10.18 2.59
C TYR A 65 10.91 -10.08 4.11
N LEU A 66 11.30 -11.13 4.83
CA LEU A 66 11.19 -11.25 6.28
C LEU A 66 12.56 -11.47 6.92
N PRO A 67 13.22 -10.40 7.42
CA PRO A 67 14.46 -10.54 8.16
C PRO A 67 14.28 -11.31 9.47
N THR A 68 15.37 -11.89 9.99
CA THR A 68 15.37 -12.61 11.28
C THR A 68 14.94 -11.76 12.45
N ARG A 69 14.14 -12.34 13.35
CA ARG A 69 13.70 -11.71 14.61
C ARG A 69 12.98 -10.37 14.41
N THR A 70 12.16 -10.28 13.36
CA THR A 70 11.42 -9.05 13.04
C THR A 70 9.92 -9.25 13.04
N ALA A 71 9.20 -8.14 13.24
CA ALA A 71 7.77 -8.04 13.03
C ALA A 71 7.48 -6.93 12.02
N VAL A 72 6.62 -7.24 11.06
CA VAL A 72 6.16 -6.32 10.02
C VAL A 72 4.64 -6.29 10.04
N VAL A 73 4.06 -5.08 10.02
CA VAL A 73 2.61 -4.90 9.95
C VAL A 73 2.25 -4.15 8.68
N LEU A 74 1.33 -4.74 7.92
CA LEU A 74 0.82 -4.15 6.70
C LEU A 74 -0.68 -3.85 6.80
N LYS A 75 -1.05 -2.67 6.32
CA LYS A 75 -2.43 -2.21 6.19
C LYS A 75 -2.93 -2.45 4.77
N HIS A 76 -4.03 -3.18 4.63
CA HIS A 76 -4.72 -3.32 3.34
C HIS A 76 -5.40 -2.00 2.97
N CYS A 77 -5.04 -1.42 1.83
CA CYS A 77 -5.73 -0.22 1.36
C CYS A 77 -6.98 -0.61 0.59
N LYS A 78 -8.14 -0.46 1.24
CA LYS A 78 -9.44 -0.55 0.56
C LYS A 78 -9.54 0.55 -0.49
N LYS A 79 -10.07 0.24 -1.68
CA LYS A 79 -10.48 1.26 -2.64
C LYS A 79 -11.49 2.16 -1.93
N LYS A 80 -11.13 3.42 -1.67
CA LYS A 80 -12.15 4.40 -1.27
C LYS A 80 -13.03 4.59 -2.50
N SER A 81 -14.30 4.23 -2.41
CA SER A 81 -15.29 4.66 -3.38
C SER A 81 -15.28 6.18 -3.35
N LEU A 82 -14.68 6.78 -4.37
CA LEU A 82 -14.79 8.21 -4.60
C LEU A 82 -16.26 8.44 -4.98
N ARG A 83 -17.14 8.58 -3.99
CA ARG A 83 -18.40 9.28 -4.22
C ARG A 83 -17.98 10.70 -4.58
N ARG A 84 -17.99 11.01 -5.89
CA ARG A 84 -17.84 12.38 -6.39
C ARG A 84 -18.85 13.22 -5.62
N LYS A 85 -18.40 14.05 -4.68
CA LYS A 85 -19.21 15.18 -4.22
C LYS A 85 -19.34 16.06 -5.45
N VAL A 86 -20.48 15.96 -6.14
CA VAL A 86 -20.91 16.96 -7.10
C VAL A 86 -20.95 18.26 -6.31
N LEU A 87 -20.05 19.18 -6.62
CA LEU A 87 -20.07 20.52 -6.06
C LEU A 87 -21.33 21.21 -6.59
N SER A 88 -22.43 21.15 -5.85
CA SER A 88 -23.65 21.87 -6.19
C SER A 88 -23.55 23.30 -5.66
N GLN A 89 -22.89 24.18 -6.40
CA GLN A 89 -23.11 25.62 -6.31
C GLN A 89 -22.95 26.23 -7.73
N PRO A 90 -23.99 26.86 -8.31
CA PRO A 90 -23.78 27.74 -9.43
C PRO A 90 -23.13 29.00 -8.87
N ALA A 91 -21.82 29.15 -9.02
CA ALA A 91 -21.19 30.44 -8.85
C ALA A 91 -21.75 31.35 -9.97
N SER A 92 -22.55 32.34 -9.57
CA SER A 92 -23.05 33.40 -10.44
C SER A 92 -21.91 33.98 -11.27
N PHE A 93 -22.11 34.03 -12.58
CA PHE A 93 -21.06 34.23 -13.60
C PHE A 93 -20.60 35.69 -13.75
N ASP A 94 -20.86 36.54 -12.75
CA ASP A 94 -20.78 38.00 -12.89
C ASP A 94 -19.47 38.62 -12.37
N HIS A 95 -18.50 37.82 -11.92
CA HIS A 95 -17.25 38.36 -11.38
C HIS A 95 -15.95 37.63 -11.76
N ILE A 96 -15.96 36.84 -12.84
CA ILE A 96 -14.72 36.19 -13.31
C ILE A 96 -14.04 37.06 -14.38
N PRO A 97 -12.80 37.55 -14.14
CA PRO A 97 -12.05 38.32 -15.14
C PRO A 97 -11.83 37.48 -16.40
N TYR A 98 -11.96 38.11 -17.56
CA TYR A 98 -11.93 37.44 -18.88
C TYR A 98 -10.70 36.55 -19.13
N HIS A 99 -9.57 36.79 -18.46
CA HIS A 99 -8.35 35.99 -18.66
C HIS A 99 -8.39 34.57 -18.07
N ILE A 100 -9.37 34.24 -17.22
CA ILE A 100 -9.47 32.91 -16.55
C ILE A 100 -10.46 31.97 -17.27
N ARG A 101 -11.24 32.46 -18.25
CA ARG A 101 -12.28 31.65 -18.91
C ARG A 101 -11.73 30.51 -19.80
N ASN A 102 -10.47 30.55 -20.21
CA ASN A 102 -9.90 29.56 -21.13
C ASN A 102 -9.46 28.24 -20.49
N CYS A 103 -9.50 28.11 -19.17
CA CYS A 103 -9.09 26.86 -18.50
C CYS A 103 -10.22 25.85 -18.30
N TYR A 104 -11.46 26.17 -18.72
CA TYR A 104 -12.63 25.32 -18.50
C TYR A 104 -13.12 24.58 -19.75
N TYR A 105 -12.44 24.70 -20.90
CA TYR A 105 -12.85 24.09 -22.18
C TYR A 105 -11.72 23.35 -22.93
N ALA A 106 -10.79 22.70 -22.21
CA ALA A 106 -9.83 21.76 -22.81
C ALA A 106 -9.92 20.39 -22.12
#